data_AF-A0A455XCT8-F1
#
_entry.id   AF-A0A455XCT8-F1
#
_cell.length_a   1.000
_cell.length_b   1.000
_cell.length_c   1.000
_cell.angle_alpha   90.00
_cell.angle_beta   90.00
_cell.angle_gamma   90.00
#
_symmetry.space_group_name_H-M   'P 1'
#
loop_
_entity.id
_entity.type
_entity.pdbx_description
1 polymer ?
#
loop_
_entity_poly.entity_id
_entity_poly.type
_entity_poly.pdbx_seq_one_letter_code
_entity_poly.pdbx_strand_id
1 'polypeptide(L)'
;MDQFGMTIQFTDKNGRVIDIEIPDDWSPKVGAYHSGKKIGHLAFAEYNDIAVLESADVLPAYQKSGIASQMFKELIELNDDVYVPNRCWSSATGHEFYLSTEGAALVNACMRLGILSEKHEAPW
;
A
#
# COMPACT_ATOMS: atom_id res chain seq x y z
N MET A 1 -22.63 1.91 0.88
CA MET A 1 -22.01 2.85 -0.07
C MET A 1 -20.72 3.23 0.60
N ASP A 2 -19.62 2.63 0.18
CA ASP A 2 -18.30 2.98 0.71
C ASP A 2 -18.02 4.41 0.24
N GLN A 3 -17.92 5.35 1.19
CA GLN A 3 -17.60 6.74 0.88
C GLN A 3 -16.09 6.81 0.65
N PHE A 4 -15.69 6.87 -0.62
CA PHE A 4 -14.30 7.16 -0.97
C PHE A 4 -14.00 8.62 -0.65
N GLY A 5 -12.92 8.87 0.09
CA GLY A 5 -12.49 10.21 0.47
C GLY A 5 -11.79 10.94 -0.67
N MET A 6 -11.06 10.19 -1.51
CA MET A 6 -10.31 10.76 -2.63
C MET A 6 -10.13 9.78 -3.79
N THR A 7 -10.16 10.31 -5.02
CA THR A 7 -9.78 9.59 -6.24
C THR A 7 -8.71 10.37 -7.00
N ILE A 8 -7.61 9.71 -7.34
CA ILE A 8 -6.43 10.30 -7.97
C ILE A 8 -6.15 9.55 -9.27
N GLN A 9 -5.95 10.28 -10.36
CA GLN A 9 -5.59 9.68 -11.64
C GLN A 9 -4.10 9.75 -11.86
N PHE A 10 -3.51 8.61 -12.24
CA PHE A 10 -2.14 8.59 -12.73
C PHE A 10 -2.03 7.75 -14.00
N THR A 11 -1.06 8.07 -14.85
CA THR A 11 -0.74 7.27 -16.03
C THR A 11 0.41 6.34 -15.70
N ASP A 12 0.21 5.05 -15.85
CA ASP A 12 1.25 4.07 -15.58
C ASP A 12 2.32 4.02 -16.69
N LYS A 13 3.39 3.24 -16.47
CA LYS A 13 4.50 3.11 -17.43
C LYS A 13 4.10 2.59 -18.80
N ASN A 14 2.92 1.97 -18.92
CA ASN A 14 2.41 1.40 -20.16
C ASN A 14 1.34 2.30 -20.81
N GLY A 15 1.15 3.54 -20.31
CA GLY A 15 0.21 4.51 -20.87
C GLY A 15 -1.24 4.29 -20.45
N ARG A 16 -1.50 3.48 -19.42
CA ARG A 16 -2.86 3.23 -18.91
C ARG A 16 -3.21 4.28 -17.87
N VAL A 17 -4.43 4.82 -17.94
CA VAL A 17 -4.98 5.70 -16.90
C VAL A 17 -5.52 4.85 -15.77
N ILE A 18 -4.97 5.02 -14.58
CA ILE A 18 -5.31 4.26 -13.39
C ILE A 18 -5.90 5.23 -12.36
N ASP A 19 -7.07 4.90 -11.84
CA ASP A 19 -7.71 5.59 -10.74
C ASP A 19 -7.23 4.95 -9.43
N ILE A 20 -6.63 5.73 -8.54
CA ILE A 20 -6.32 5.34 -7.17
C ILE A 20 -7.42 5.90 -6.26
N GLU A 21 -8.09 5.02 -5.54
CA GLU A 21 -9.12 5.38 -4.57
C GLU A 21 -8.59 5.17 -3.16
N ILE A 22 -8.71 6.21 -2.33
CA ILE A 22 -8.35 6.19 -0.92
C ILE A 22 -9.63 6.47 -0.12
N PRO A 23 -10.10 5.53 0.70
CA PRO A 23 -11.29 5.74 1.53
C PRO A 23 -11.03 6.82 2.59
N ASP A 24 -12.11 7.51 3.00
CA ASP A 24 -12.06 8.56 4.04
C ASP A 24 -12.06 7.98 5.47
N ASP A 25 -12.18 6.65 5.57
CA ASP A 25 -12.21 5.94 6.84
C ASP A 25 -10.81 5.52 7.29
N TRP A 26 -10.68 5.25 8.58
CA TRP A 26 -9.41 4.86 9.20
C TRP A 26 -8.97 3.43 8.84
N SER A 27 -9.64 2.76 7.89
CA SER A 27 -9.23 1.48 7.33
C SER A 27 -8.63 1.74 5.95
N PRO A 28 -7.32 2.04 5.82
CA PRO A 28 -6.75 2.58 4.58
C PRO A 28 -6.60 1.50 3.51
N LYS A 29 -7.72 1.02 2.98
CA LYS A 29 -7.77 0.09 1.86
C LYS A 29 -7.63 0.89 0.58
N VAL A 30 -6.40 1.16 0.18
CA VAL A 30 -6.12 1.84 -1.08
C VAL A 30 -6.43 0.89 -2.23
N GLY A 31 -7.24 1.34 -3.18
CA GLY A 31 -7.59 0.58 -4.39
C GLY A 31 -7.01 1.20 -5.64
N ALA A 32 -6.56 0.38 -6.58
CA ALA A 32 -6.22 0.82 -7.93
C ALA A 32 -7.22 0.24 -8.94
N TYR A 33 -7.71 1.06 -9.86
CA TYR A 33 -8.74 0.72 -10.83
C TYR A 33 -8.32 1.13 -12.23
N HIS A 34 -8.64 0.30 -13.21
CA HIS A 34 -8.49 0.64 -14.63
C HIS A 34 -9.82 0.39 -15.33
N SER A 35 -10.37 1.43 -15.93
CA SER A 35 -11.71 1.38 -16.55
C SER A 35 -12.78 0.87 -15.57
N GLY A 36 -12.75 1.36 -14.33
CA GLY A 36 -13.69 0.99 -13.25
C GLY A 36 -13.52 -0.42 -12.67
N LYS A 37 -12.53 -1.20 -13.11
CA LYS A 37 -12.24 -2.53 -12.55
C LYS A 37 -11.08 -2.47 -11.59
N LYS A 38 -11.22 -3.05 -10.40
CA LYS A 38 -10.14 -3.16 -9.41
C LYS A 38 -9.03 -4.05 -9.95
N ILE A 39 -7.82 -3.51 -10.01
CA ILE A 39 -6.61 -4.18 -10.52
C ILE A 39 -5.50 -4.29 -9.48
N GLY A 40 -5.67 -3.69 -8.31
CA GLY A 40 -4.73 -3.77 -7.21
C GLY A 40 -5.27 -3.17 -5.93
N HIS A 41 -4.60 -3.46 -4.82
CA HIS A 41 -4.87 -2.85 -3.54
C HIS A 41 -3.67 -2.89 -2.60
N LEU A 42 -3.70 -1.99 -1.62
CA LEU A 42 -2.98 -2.09 -0.36
C LEU A 42 -4.02 -2.27 0.76
N ALA A 43 -3.80 -3.22 1.66
CA ALA A 43 -4.57 -3.35 2.88
C ALA A 43 -3.66 -3.22 4.10
N PHE A 44 -4.19 -2.57 5.13
CA PHE A 44 -3.50 -2.35 6.38
C PHE A 44 -4.40 -2.81 7.53
N ALA A 45 -3.75 -3.34 8.56
CA ALA A 45 -4.36 -3.61 9.84
C ALA A 45 -3.85 -2.58 10.86
N GLU A 46 -4.71 -2.19 11.78
CA GLU A 46 -4.37 -1.25 12.83
C GLU A 46 -3.77 -1.99 14.04
N TYR A 47 -2.59 -1.54 14.50
CA TYR A 47 -1.95 -2.05 15.70
C TYR A 47 -1.42 -0.86 16.52
N ASN A 48 -1.94 -0.66 17.74
CA ASN A 48 -1.56 0.44 18.63
C ASN A 48 -1.61 1.82 17.92
N ASP A 49 -2.76 2.14 17.32
CA ASP A 49 -3.00 3.39 16.57
C ASP A 49 -2.10 3.59 15.32
N ILE A 50 -1.42 2.54 14.85
CA ILE A 50 -0.56 2.56 13.67
C ILE A 50 -1.13 1.66 12.58
N ALA A 51 -1.20 2.19 11.36
CA ALA A 51 -1.56 1.42 10.18
C ALA A 51 -0.36 0.57 9.71
N VAL A 52 -0.51 -0.75 9.76
CA VAL A 52 0.53 -1.73 9.42
C VAL A 52 0.14 -2.46 8.13
N LEU A 53 1.01 -2.44 7.12
CA LEU A 53 0.75 -3.10 5.85
C LEU A 53 0.54 -4.62 6.03
N GLU A 54 -0.65 -5.10 5.69
CA GLU A 54 -1.03 -6.53 5.74
C GLU A 54 -0.93 -7.19 4.36
N SER A 55 -1.40 -6.52 3.32
CA SER A 55 -1.35 -7.03 1.96
C SER A 55 -1.06 -5.94 0.93
N ALA A 56 -0.34 -6.33 -0.13
CA ALA A 56 -0.14 -5.52 -1.32
C ALA A 56 -0.28 -6.43 -2.53
N ASP A 57 -1.25 -6.16 -3.39
CA ASP A 57 -1.49 -6.95 -4.59
C ASP A 57 -1.75 -6.04 -5.80
N VAL A 58 -1.22 -6.45 -6.95
CA VAL A 58 -1.51 -5.87 -8.25
C VAL A 58 -1.59 -7.04 -9.22
N LEU A 59 -2.67 -7.09 -10.00
CA LEU A 59 -2.91 -8.15 -10.96
C LEU A 59 -1.68 -8.36 -11.86
N PRO A 60 -1.30 -9.61 -12.20
CA PRO A 60 -0.05 -9.89 -12.92
C PRO A 60 0.17 -9.07 -14.20
N ALA A 61 -0.89 -8.81 -14.98
CA ALA A 61 -0.83 -7.99 -16.20
C ALA A 61 -0.54 -6.50 -15.97
N TYR A 62 -0.59 -6.06 -14.71
CA TYR A 62 -0.41 -4.69 -14.27
C TYR A 62 0.84 -4.53 -13.38
N GLN A 63 1.51 -5.61 -13.00
CA GLN A 63 2.72 -5.54 -12.19
C GLN A 63 3.87 -4.81 -12.89
N LYS A 64 4.83 -4.31 -12.10
CA LYS A 64 6.03 -3.57 -12.56
C LYS A 64 5.75 -2.26 -13.32
N SER A 65 4.50 -1.81 -13.35
CA SER A 65 4.06 -0.56 -13.99
C SER A 65 4.15 0.68 -13.11
N GLY A 66 4.46 0.51 -11.81
CA GLY A 66 4.51 1.59 -10.83
C GLY A 66 3.24 1.78 -9.99
N ILE A 67 2.15 1.04 -10.27
CA ILE A 67 0.86 1.19 -9.55
C ILE A 67 1.02 1.09 -8.03
N ALA A 68 1.67 0.05 -7.51
CA ALA A 68 1.80 -0.13 -6.07
C ALA A 68 2.63 0.99 -5.40
N SER A 69 3.70 1.45 -6.05
CA SER A 69 4.49 2.59 -5.55
C SER A 69 3.68 3.89 -5.57
N GLN A 70 2.84 4.08 -6.58
CA GLN A 70 1.94 5.23 -6.63
C GLN A 70 0.89 5.16 -5.51
N MET A 71 0.29 3.99 -5.26
CA MET A 71 -0.63 3.80 -4.14
C MET A 71 0.01 4.16 -2.79
N PHE A 72 1.27 3.75 -2.55
CA PHE A 72 2.00 4.16 -1.35
C PHE A 72 2.22 5.66 -1.29
N LYS A 73 2.61 6.28 -2.40
CA LYS A 73 2.86 7.72 -2.46
C LYS A 73 1.63 8.52 -2.06
N GLU A 74 0.49 8.25 -2.70
CA GLU A 74 -0.75 8.98 -2.41
C GLU A 74 -1.24 8.72 -0.99
N LEU A 75 -1.07 7.51 -0.47
CA LEU A 75 -1.46 7.19 0.89
C LEU A 75 -0.65 7.97 1.94
N ILE A 76 0.67 8.06 1.74
CA ILE A 76 1.60 8.72 2.69
C ILE A 76 1.48 10.24 2.61
N GLU A 77 1.23 10.79 1.42
CA GLU A 77 0.94 12.23 1.28
C GLU A 77 -0.34 12.64 2.04
N LEU A 78 -1.25 11.70 2.31
CA LEU A 78 -2.46 11.92 3.10
C LEU A 78 -2.32 11.53 4.57
N ASN A 79 -1.42 10.61 4.91
CA ASN A 79 -1.29 10.04 6.25
C ASN A 79 0.18 9.90 6.65
N ASP A 80 0.62 10.69 7.63
CA ASP A 80 2.00 10.66 8.15
C ASP A 80 2.35 9.39 8.96
N ASP A 81 1.34 8.60 9.34
CA ASP A 81 1.44 7.50 10.31
C ASP A 81 1.34 6.09 9.72
N VAL A 82 1.63 5.94 8.43
CA VAL A 82 1.70 4.60 7.82
C VAL A 82 3.02 3.92 8.15
N TYR A 83 2.93 2.72 8.71
CA TYR A 83 4.07 1.86 8.99
C TYR A 83 4.10 0.67 8.03
N VAL A 84 5.26 0.46 7.41
CA VAL A 84 5.51 -0.71 6.56
C VAL A 84 6.53 -1.60 7.28
N PRO A 85 6.06 -2.62 8.02
CA PRO A 85 6.93 -3.52 8.76
C PRO A 85 7.82 -4.32 7.80
N ASN A 86 9.11 -4.43 8.15
CA ASN A 86 9.98 -5.43 7.54
C ASN A 86 9.72 -6.84 8.14
N ARG A 87 9.06 -6.90 9.31
CA ARG A 87 8.71 -8.10 10.09
C ARG A 87 7.37 -7.86 10.79
N CYS A 88 6.37 -8.71 10.53
CA CYS A 88 5.06 -8.70 11.21
C CYS A 88 4.93 -9.88 12.16
N TRP A 89 4.24 -9.70 13.27
CA TRP A 89 3.81 -10.81 14.13
C TRP A 89 2.34 -11.14 13.86
N SER A 90 2.01 -12.42 13.60
CA SER A 90 0.60 -12.86 13.64
C SER A 90 0.31 -13.48 14.99
N SER A 91 -0.63 -12.88 15.72
CA SER A 91 -1.20 -13.46 16.93
C SER A 91 -2.05 -14.71 16.65
N ALA A 92 -2.59 -14.85 15.44
CA ALA A 92 -3.42 -15.99 15.05
C ALA A 92 -2.61 -17.28 14.84
N THR A 93 -1.38 -17.16 14.34
CA THR A 93 -0.50 -18.32 14.12
C THR A 93 0.64 -18.40 15.12
N GLY A 94 0.92 -17.32 15.88
CA GLY A 94 2.05 -17.23 16.82
C GLY A 94 3.41 -17.19 16.14
N HIS A 95 3.48 -16.68 14.90
CA HIS A 95 4.70 -16.69 14.08
C HIS A 95 4.99 -15.30 13.53
N GLU A 96 6.27 -15.07 13.24
CA GLU A 96 6.72 -13.89 12.51
C GLU A 96 6.65 -14.16 11.00
N PHE A 97 6.14 -13.18 10.27
CA PHE A 97 6.10 -13.20 8.83
C PHE A 97 6.93 -12.04 8.29
N TYR A 98 7.74 -12.36 7.29
CA TYR A 98 8.50 -11.40 6.52
C TYR A 98 7.71 -11.06 5.27
N LEU A 99 7.96 -9.87 4.71
CA LEU A 99 7.48 -9.54 3.37
C LEU A 99 7.91 -10.66 2.40
N SER A 100 7.02 -11.02 1.47
CA SER A 100 7.43 -11.86 0.34
C SER A 100 8.59 -11.21 -0.42
N THR A 101 9.30 -11.97 -1.26
CA THR A 101 10.39 -11.39 -2.07
C THR A 101 9.90 -10.21 -2.91
N GLU A 102 8.69 -10.29 -3.46
CA GLU A 102 8.02 -9.23 -4.20
C GLU A 102 7.65 -8.04 -3.31
N GLY A 103 7.12 -8.31 -2.11
CA GLY A 103 6.80 -7.27 -1.13
C GLY A 103 8.05 -6.51 -0.67
N ALA A 104 9.13 -7.22 -0.34
CA ALA A 104 10.41 -6.62 0.02
C ALA A 104 10.99 -5.80 -1.15
N ALA A 105 10.91 -6.30 -2.38
CA ALA A 105 11.34 -5.56 -3.56
C ALA A 105 10.54 -4.26 -3.78
N LEU A 106 9.24 -4.29 -3.53
CA LEU A 106 8.36 -3.11 -3.59
C LEU A 106 8.72 -2.08 -2.53
N VAL A 107 8.86 -2.50 -1.27
CA VAL A 107 9.22 -1.60 -0.15
C VAL A 107 10.59 -0.97 -0.39
N ASN A 108 11.59 -1.78 -0.78
CA ASN A 108 12.92 -1.28 -1.13
C ASN A 108 12.90 -0.32 -2.34
N ALA A 109 12.00 -0.52 -3.30
CA ALA A 109 11.82 0.43 -4.40
C ALA A 109 11.23 1.75 -3.90
N CYS A 110 10.21 1.71 -3.02
CA CYS A 110 9.58 2.90 -2.46
C CYS A 110 10.53 3.69 -1.55
N MET A 111 11.37 3.01 -0.76
CA MET A 111 12.43 3.66 0.04
C MET A 111 13.47 4.36 -0.84
N ARG A 112 13.97 3.70 -1.89
CA ARG A 112 14.92 4.31 -2.84
C ARG A 112 14.33 5.52 -3.58
N LEU A 113 13.01 5.54 -3.78
CA LEU A 113 12.29 6.65 -4.40
C LEU A 113 11.94 7.77 -3.39
N GLY A 114 12.26 7.61 -2.10
CA GLY A 114 11.91 8.57 -1.05
C GLY A 114 10.42 8.61 -0.71
N ILE A 115 9.64 7.62 -1.16
CA ILE A 115 8.21 7.49 -0.86
C ILE A 115 8.04 6.97 0.57
N LEU A 116 8.81 5.94 0.94
CA LEU A 116 8.87 5.42 2.30
C LEU A 116 10.16 5.90 2.96
N SER A 117 10.09 6.22 4.24
CA SER A 117 11.27 6.42 5.08
C SER A 117 11.50 5.19 5.96
N GLU A 118 12.74 4.92 6.32
CA GLU A 118 13.04 3.94 7.37
C GLU A 118 12.55 4.51 8.71
N LYS A 119 11.35 4.11 9.15
CA LYS A 119 10.96 4.23 10.56
C LYS A 119 11.58 3.03 11.29
N HIS A 120 12.66 3.29 12.03
CA HIS A 120 13.53 2.24 12.58
C HIS A 120 12.86 1.32 13.61
N GLU A 121 11.78 1.76 14.24
CA GLU A 121 11.05 0.96 15.22
C GLU A 121 9.57 1.23 15.04
N ALA A 122 8.78 0.17 14.97
CA ALA A 122 7.42 0.31 15.44
C ALA A 122 7.46 0.45 16.97
N PRO A 123 6.58 1.25 17.58
CA PRO A 123 6.70 1.63 18.99
C PRO A 123 6.28 0.53 19.98
N TRP A 124 6.61 -0.73 19.70
CA TRP A 124 6.38 -1.86 20.61
C TRP A 124 7.65 -2.36 21.29
#